data_AF-A0A4X2LAL0-F1
#
_entry.id   AF-A0A4X2LAL0-F1
#
_cell.length_a   1.000
_cell.length_b   1.000
_cell.length_c   1.000
_cell.angle_alpha   90.00
_cell.angle_beta   90.00
_cell.angle_gamma   90.00
#
_symmetry.space_group_name_H-M   'P 1'
#
loop_
_entity.id
_entity.type
_entity.pdbx_description
1 polymer ?
#
loop_
_entity_poly.entity_id
_entity_poly.type
_entity_poly.pdbx_seq_one_letter_code
_entity_poly.pdbx_strand_id
1 'polypeptide(L)' 'LTITTILLLLLLLSLLPLPWRGPSWQIRFLFDGQPVNETDTPAQLEMEDEDTIDVFQQQTGGPS' A
#
# COMPACT_ATOMS: atom_id res chain seq x y z
N LEU A 1 31.46 12.82 9.49
CA LEU A 1 30.45 13.77 8.94
C LEU A 1 29.91 14.57 10.12
N THR A 2 29.94 15.90 10.09
CA THR A 2 29.35 16.70 11.18
C THR A 2 27.82 16.64 11.08
N ILE A 3 27.12 16.90 12.19
CA ILE A 3 25.65 16.91 12.24
C ILE A 3 25.07 17.89 11.20
N THR A 4 25.73 19.05 11.01
CA THR A 4 25.35 20.03 9.99
C THR A 4 25.41 19.45 8.58
N THR A 5 26.43 18.65 8.26
CA THR A 5 26.53 17.97 6.97
C THR A 5 25.44 16.92 6.80
N ILE A 6 25.09 16.18 7.85
CA ILE A 6 24.03 15.17 7.80
C ILE A 6 22.66 15.82 7.56
N LEU A 7 22.35 16.90 8.29
CA LEU A 7 21.09 17.64 8.12
C LEU A 7 20.96 18.27 6.74
N LEU A 8 22.06 18.82 6.21
CA LEU A 8 22.08 19.42 4.87
C LEU A 8 21.90 18.37 3.77
N LEU A 9 22.47 17.17 3.92
CA LEU A 9 22.26 16.05 3.00
C LEU A 9 20.82 15.54 3.02
N LEU A 10 20.20 15.44 4.20
CA LEU A 10 18.79 15.04 4.34
C LEU A 10 17.85 16.07 3.73
N LEU A 11 18.10 17.37 3.97
CA LEU A 11 17.33 18.46 3.36
C LEU A 11 17.43 18.42 1.83
N LEU A 12 18.64 18.25 1.29
CA LEU A 12 18.87 18.19 -0.15
C LEU A 12 18.20 16.96 -0.80
N LEU A 13 18.23 15.80 -0.13
CA LEU A 13 17.56 14.58 -0.59
C LEU A 13 16.03 14.73 -0.61
N SER A 14 15.47 15.53 0.32
CA SER A 14 14.01 15.76 0.39
C SER A 14 13.46 16.62 -0.75
N LEU A 15 14.31 17.42 -1.39
CA LEU A 15 13.95 18.32 -2.49
C LEU A 15 14.09 17.66 -3.88
N LEU A 16 14.72 16.48 -3.95
CA LEU A 16 14.84 15.73 -5.18
C LEU A 16 13.50 15.05 -5.50
N PRO A 17 12.89 15.27 -6.67
CA PRO A 17 11.73 14.50 -7.10
C PRO A 17 12.16 13.05 -7.32
N LEU A 18 11.96 12.21 -6.31
CA LEU A 18 12.32 10.80 -6.37
C LEU A 18 11.36 10.09 -7.33
N PRO A 19 11.83 9.53 -8.47
CA PRO A 19 10.98 8.79 -9.41
C PRO A 19 10.37 7.52 -8.78
N TRP A 20 10.89 7.11 -7.61
CA TRP A 20 10.41 6.00 -6.80
C TRP A 20 9.33 6.38 -5.78
N ARG A 21 8.96 7.65 -5.66
CA ARG A 21 7.61 8.01 -5.16
C ARG A 21 6.59 7.70 -6.27
N GLY A 22 6.63 6.44 -6.71
CA GLY A 22 5.67 5.80 -7.58
C GLY A 22 4.38 5.53 -6.82
N PRO A 23 3.39 4.96 -7.51
CA PRO A 23 2.02 5.14 -7.16
C PRO A 23 1.69 4.42 -5.85
N SER A 24 0.67 4.92 -5.16
CA SER A 24 0.17 4.37 -3.90
C SER A 24 -0.02 2.86 -4.05
N TRP A 25 0.87 2.08 -3.45
CA TRP A 25 0.70 0.64 -3.29
C TRP A 25 -0.62 0.41 -2.58
N GLN A 26 -1.64 -0.02 -3.33
CA GLN A 26 -2.98 -0.25 -2.80
C GLN A 26 -3.25 -1.75 -2.85
N ILE A 27 -3.59 -2.34 -1.72
CA ILE A 27 -3.90 -3.77 -1.62
C ILE A 27 -5.42 -3.89 -1.61
N ARG A 28 -5.96 -4.85 -2.35
CA ARG A 28 -7.38 -5.22 -2.33
C ARG A 28 -7.53 -6.63 -1.82
N PHE A 29 -8.48 -6.81 -0.91
CA PHE A 29 -8.87 -8.09 -0.36
C PHE A 29 -10.18 -8.50 -1.01
N LEU A 30 -10.26 -9.73 -1.50
CA LEU A 30 -11.48 -10.32 -2.01
C LEU A 30 -11.82 -11.57 -1.20
N PHE A 31 -13.09 -11.72 -0.87
CA PHE A 31 -13.68 -12.94 -0.33
C PHE A 31 -14.77 -13.39 -1.28
N ASP A 32 -14.71 -14.63 -1.77
CA ASP A 32 -15.59 -15.14 -2.85
C ASP A 32 -15.72 -14.21 -4.07
N GLY A 33 -14.63 -13.53 -4.41
CA GLY A 33 -14.57 -12.56 -5.52
C GLY A 33 -15.26 -11.23 -5.24
N GLN A 34 -15.79 -10.99 -4.04
CA GLN A 34 -16.34 -9.70 -3.60
C GLN A 34 -15.31 -8.92 -2.76
N PRO A 35 -15.24 -7.58 -2.89
CA PRO A 35 -14.30 -6.77 -2.13
C PRO A 35 -14.66 -6.75 -0.64
N VAL A 36 -13.65 -6.98 0.21
CA VAL A 36 -13.76 -6.85 1.66
C VAL A 36 -13.35 -5.46 2.09
N ASN A 37 -14.21 -4.79 2.86
CA ASN A 37 -13.97 -3.48 3.46
C ASN A 37 -13.57 -3.61 4.92
N GLU A 38 -12.96 -2.56 5.47
CA GLU A 38 -12.51 -2.54 6.87
C GLU A 38 -13.65 -2.62 7.90
N THR A 39 -14.87 -2.27 7.49
CA THR A 39 -16.07 -2.34 8.34
C THR A 39 -16.76 -3.69 8.30
N ASP A 40 -16.36 -4.59 7.39
CA ASP A 40 -16.99 -5.89 7.23
C ASP A 40 -16.52 -6.82 8.35
N THR A 41 -17.45 -7.64 8.86
CA THR A 41 -17.17 -8.66 9.86
C THR A 41 -17.26 -10.06 9.24
N PRO A 42 -16.53 -11.05 9.76
CA PRO A 42 -16.63 -12.43 9.28
C PRO A 42 -18.06 -12.96 9.24
N ALA A 43 -18.90 -12.58 10.22
CA ALA A 43 -20.30 -12.97 10.26
C ALA A 43 -21.15 -12.34 9.13
N GLN A 44 -20.82 -11.12 8.69
CA GLN A 44 -21.51 -10.46 7.57
C GLN A 44 -21.09 -11.02 6.21
N LEU A 45 -19.85 -11.49 6.13
CA LEU A 45 -19.31 -12.16 4.95
C LEU A 45 -19.64 -13.65 4.94
N GLU A 46 -20.35 -14.17 5.94
CA GLU A 46 -20.68 -15.59 6.09
C GLU A 46 -19.44 -16.50 6.05
N MET A 47 -18.32 -16.01 6.58
CA MET A 47 -17.06 -16.76 6.63
C MET A 47 -17.13 -17.94 7.59
N GLU A 48 -16.66 -19.09 7.14
CA GLU A 48 -16.45 -20.29 7.92
C GLU A 48 -14.98 -20.44 8.34
N ASP A 49 -14.71 -21.42 9.23
CA ASP A 49 -13.34 -21.78 9.55
C ASP A 49 -12.66 -22.39 8.31
N GLU A 50 -11.38 -22.11 8.12
CA GLU A 50 -10.59 -22.52 6.94
C GLU A 50 -10.87 -21.78 5.61
N ASP A 51 -11.80 -20.82 5.59
CA ASP A 51 -12.03 -19.97 4.43
C ASP A 51 -10.82 -19.09 4.07
N THR A 52 -10.67 -18.79 2.77
CA THR A 52 -9.50 -18.08 2.24
C THR A 52 -9.86 -16.72 1.65
N ILE A 53 -9.00 -15.73 1.89
CA ILE A 53 -9.10 -14.39 1.29
C ILE A 53 -8.06 -14.26 0.17
N ASP A 54 -8.50 -13.84 -1.00
CA ASP A 54 -7.59 -13.50 -2.08
C ASP A 54 -7.05 -12.07 -1.92
N VAL A 55 -5.75 -11.88 -2.12
CA VAL A 55 -5.07 -10.59 -1.93
C VAL A 55 -4.41 -10.14 -3.23
N PHE A 56 -4.84 -8.98 -3.73
CA PHE A 56 -4.32 -8.40 -4.96
C PHE A 56 -3.59 -7.09 -4.69
N GLN A 57 -2.46 -6.89 -5.35
CA GLN A 57 -1.86 -5.57 -5.46
C GLN A 57 -2.51 -4.83 -6.61
N GLN A 58 -3.12 -3.68 -6.31
CA GLN A 58 -3.58 -2.77 -7.33
C GLN A 58 -2.37 -2.16 -8.02
N GLN A 59 -2.10 -2.64 -9.23
CA GLN A 59 -1.22 -1.94 -10.15
C GLN A 59 -1.93 -0.68 -10.61
N THR A 60 -1.69 0.42 -9.92
CA THR A 60 -1.76 1.74 -10.53
C THR A 60 -0.73 1.77 -11.65
N GLY A 61 -1.21 1.67 -12.89
CA GLY A 61 -0.39 1.68 -14.10
C GLY A 61 0.61 2.83 -14.05
N GLY A 62 1.86 2.57 -14.45
CA GLY A 62 2.89 3.59 -14.55
C GLY A 62 2.43 4.76 -15.42
N PRO A 63 2.97 5.97 -15.20
CA PRO A 63 2.68 7.10 -16.08
C PRO A 63 3.11 6.73 -17.49
N SER A 64 2.19 6.89 -18.45
CA SER A 64 2.49 6.80 -19.89
C SER A 64 3.51 7.85 -20.31
#